data_AF-A0A382HEX9-F1
#
_entry.id   AF-A0A382HEX9-F1
#
_cell.length_a   1.000
_cell.length_b   1.000
_cell.length_c   1.000
_cell.angle_alpha   90.00
_cell.angle_beta   90.00
_cell.angle_gamma   90.00
#
_symmetry.space_group_name_H-M   'P 1'
#
loop_
_entity.id
_entity.type
_entity.pdbx_description
1 polymer ?
#
loop_
_entity_poly.entity_id
_entity_poly.type
_entity_poly.pdbx_seq_one_letter_code
_entity_poly.pdbx_strand_id
1 'polypeptide(L)'
;MIGEIYMAFRQIKTPALADQAVITAKLDVTAVSGHSAVTTLISADELLVHDSANGALKKITSANLIGAFDSDDLSEGSTNVYFTDARVRTSVDGYLTGGTGVAIAGGAISIGQAVATTDNVTFNNVTVNGTLGTDDITAATVTSSGHMIVGGNLTVQGTTTTVDSTTVAIGDNIIELNKDAATGTIDAGILVNRGSDGDKSFIWDETNDRWSIGAENLYSTGSFLGNVTGTITGTVSSIANHDTGDLTEGSNLYYTNARADARIAAADTDDLSEGSTNLYYTDARANSAFDTRLATKDSDNLSEGSSNLYFTT
;
A
#
# COMPACT_ATOMS: atom_id res chain seq x y z
N MET A 1 84.23 -143.02 -30.58
CA MET A 1 84.02 -143.02 -29.11
C MET A 1 83.59 -141.61 -28.74
N ILE A 2 82.29 -141.29 -28.60
CA ILE A 2 81.31 -141.68 -27.55
C ILE A 2 81.57 -140.97 -26.22
N GLY A 3 80.52 -140.34 -25.68
CA GLY A 3 80.34 -139.87 -24.29
C GLY A 3 79.77 -138.45 -24.23
N GLU A 4 78.47 -138.21 -24.48
CA GLU A 4 77.33 -138.28 -23.54
C GLU A 4 77.50 -137.48 -22.23
N ILE A 5 76.53 -136.61 -21.88
CA ILE A 5 75.56 -136.83 -20.77
C ILE A 5 74.62 -135.61 -20.61
N TYR A 6 73.33 -135.91 -20.72
CA TYR A 6 72.10 -135.35 -20.12
C TYR A 6 72.19 -134.26 -19.02
N MET A 7 71.24 -133.30 -19.01
CA MET A 7 70.02 -133.34 -18.17
C MET A 7 69.16 -132.06 -18.25
N ALA A 8 67.89 -132.24 -17.87
CA ALA A 8 66.70 -131.43 -18.08
C ALA A 8 66.37 -130.33 -17.04
N PHE A 9 65.23 -129.65 -17.31
CA PHE A 9 64.27 -128.95 -16.43
C PHE A 9 64.32 -127.42 -16.25
N ARG A 10 63.46 -126.75 -17.03
CA ARG A 10 62.31 -125.88 -16.67
C ARG A 10 62.49 -124.84 -15.53
N GLN A 11 62.35 -123.55 -15.88
CA GLN A 11 61.76 -122.54 -15.00
C GLN A 11 60.90 -121.55 -15.82
N ILE A 12 59.60 -121.52 -15.51
CA ILE A 12 58.66 -120.49 -15.97
C ILE A 12 58.99 -119.22 -15.19
N LYS A 13 59.34 -118.14 -15.89
CA LYS A 13 59.40 -116.77 -15.36
C LYS A 13 58.36 -115.93 -16.10
N THR A 14 57.08 -116.11 -15.81
CA THR A 14 56.15 -115.00 -15.98
C THR A 14 56.27 -114.09 -14.76
N PRO A 15 56.49 -112.79 -14.94
CA PRO A 15 55.73 -111.80 -14.20
C PRO A 15 54.28 -111.83 -14.73
N ALA A 16 53.37 -112.08 -13.81
CA ALA A 16 51.95 -111.74 -13.73
C ALA A 16 51.19 -111.29 -14.99
N LEU A 17 50.06 -111.96 -15.23
CA LEU A 17 48.84 -111.29 -15.65
C LEU A 17 48.44 -110.26 -14.56
N ALA A 18 48.70 -108.97 -14.81
CA ALA A 18 48.07 -107.76 -14.27
C ALA A 18 49.06 -106.62 -14.58
N ASP A 19 48.85 -105.76 -15.58
CA ASP A 19 47.74 -104.83 -15.58
C ASP A 19 47.44 -104.35 -17.02
N GLN A 20 46.25 -104.71 -17.47
CA GLN A 20 45.73 -104.56 -18.81
C GLN A 20 45.05 -103.18 -18.98
N ALA A 21 45.66 -102.10 -18.46
CA ALA A 21 44.88 -100.88 -18.25
C ALA A 21 45.19 -99.68 -19.18
N VAL A 22 46.41 -99.45 -19.70
CA VAL A 22 46.70 -98.06 -20.16
C VAL A 22 47.36 -97.85 -21.53
N ILE A 23 48.02 -98.80 -22.20
CA ILE A 23 49.05 -98.37 -23.18
C ILE A 23 48.59 -98.28 -24.66
N THR A 24 47.31 -98.42 -25.03
CA THR A 24 46.93 -98.08 -26.43
C THR A 24 45.51 -97.55 -26.69
N ALA A 25 44.58 -97.51 -25.72
CA ALA A 25 43.17 -97.29 -26.09
C ALA A 25 42.51 -95.95 -25.73
N LYS A 26 43.12 -95.02 -24.97
CA LYS A 26 42.32 -93.86 -24.49
C LYS A 26 42.92 -92.46 -24.45
N LEU A 27 44.16 -92.20 -24.82
CA LEU A 27 44.61 -90.80 -24.97
C LEU A 27 45.51 -90.65 -26.19
N ASP A 28 44.98 -91.03 -27.35
CA ASP A 28 45.44 -90.44 -28.60
C ASP A 28 44.88 -89.02 -28.67
N VAL A 29 45.74 -88.03 -28.42
CA VAL A 29 45.44 -86.59 -28.52
C VAL A 29 45.12 -86.19 -29.97
N THR A 30 45.27 -87.08 -30.95
CA THR A 30 44.87 -86.87 -32.35
C THR A 30 43.53 -87.48 -32.75
N ALA A 31 42.81 -88.15 -31.84
CA ALA A 31 41.46 -88.68 -32.10
C ALA A 31 40.31 -87.65 -31.97
N VAL A 32 40.60 -86.35 -31.83
CA VAL A 32 39.62 -85.28 -32.12
C VAL A 32 39.97 -84.61 -33.44
N SER A 33 40.19 -85.41 -34.49
CA SER A 33 40.29 -84.91 -35.86
C SER A 33 38.88 -84.75 -36.45
N GLY A 34 38.47 -83.52 -36.75
CA GLY A 34 37.18 -83.22 -37.36
C GLY A 34 36.49 -81.94 -36.87
N HIS A 35 37.05 -81.25 -35.86
CA HIS A 35 36.48 -80.00 -35.38
C HIS A 35 37.41 -78.83 -35.73
N SER A 36 36.89 -77.87 -36.49
CA SER A 36 37.53 -76.58 -36.70
C SER A 36 37.70 -75.88 -35.35
N ALA A 37 38.73 -75.03 -35.23
CA ALA A 37 38.95 -74.20 -34.07
C ALA A 37 37.62 -73.55 -33.62
N VAL A 38 37.28 -73.73 -32.34
CA VAL A 38 36.06 -73.18 -31.74
C VAL A 38 36.10 -71.66 -31.92
N THR A 39 35.34 -71.15 -32.87
CA THR A 39 35.30 -69.72 -33.22
C THR A 39 34.09 -69.02 -32.58
N THR A 40 33.13 -69.79 -32.06
CA THR A 40 32.01 -69.31 -31.24
C THR A 40 31.62 -70.38 -30.22
N LEU A 41 31.38 -69.97 -28.96
CA LEU A 41 31.34 -70.88 -27.80
C LEU A 41 29.98 -71.56 -27.53
N ILE A 42 28.94 -71.32 -28.32
CA ILE A 42 27.55 -71.56 -27.86
C ILE A 42 26.58 -71.88 -29.01
N SER A 43 26.59 -73.13 -29.47
CA SER A 43 25.35 -73.84 -29.83
C SER A 43 25.64 -75.34 -29.97
N ALA A 44 25.41 -76.09 -28.89
CA ALA A 44 25.28 -77.55 -28.85
C ALA A 44 26.55 -78.45 -28.78
N ASP A 45 27.77 -77.92 -28.66
CA ASP A 45 28.97 -78.77 -28.49
C ASP A 45 29.34 -79.00 -27.00
N GLU A 46 29.42 -80.28 -26.62
CA GLU A 46 29.76 -80.75 -25.27
C GLU A 46 31.26 -80.65 -25.02
N LEU A 47 31.66 -79.84 -24.04
CA LEU A 47 33.04 -79.84 -23.54
C LEU A 47 33.29 -81.16 -22.81
N LEU A 48 34.28 -81.93 -23.23
CA LEU A 48 34.75 -83.10 -22.50
C LEU A 48 35.70 -82.65 -21.39
N VAL A 49 35.24 -82.67 -20.15
CA VAL A 49 36.11 -82.40 -18.98
C VAL A 49 36.53 -83.70 -18.30
N HIS A 50 37.75 -83.71 -17.81
CA HIS A 50 38.22 -84.78 -16.93
C HIS A 50 37.63 -84.58 -15.53
N ASP A 51 36.76 -85.50 -15.12
CA ASP A 51 36.28 -85.60 -13.75
C ASP A 51 37.35 -86.30 -12.92
N SER A 52 38.18 -85.52 -12.24
CA SER A 52 39.26 -86.02 -11.39
C SER A 52 38.75 -86.79 -10.17
N ALA A 53 37.49 -86.60 -9.76
CA ALA A 53 36.91 -87.33 -8.63
C ALA A 53 36.53 -88.77 -9.03
N ASN A 54 36.07 -88.96 -10.28
CA ASN A 54 35.63 -90.27 -10.78
C ASN A 54 36.57 -90.88 -11.83
N GLY A 55 37.67 -90.21 -12.19
CA GLY A 55 38.67 -90.67 -13.16
C GLY A 55 38.15 -90.84 -14.58
N ALA A 56 37.07 -90.13 -14.96
CA ALA A 56 36.37 -90.31 -16.23
C ALA A 56 36.25 -89.01 -17.03
N LEU A 57 36.15 -89.10 -18.36
CA LEU A 57 35.79 -87.97 -19.21
C LEU A 57 34.27 -87.81 -19.24
N LYS A 58 33.77 -86.64 -18.85
CA LYS A 58 32.34 -86.31 -18.83
C LYS A 58 32.02 -85.23 -19.86
N LYS A 59 30.90 -85.40 -20.55
CA LYS A 59 30.29 -84.41 -21.43
C LYS A 59 29.59 -83.37 -20.56
N ILE A 60 29.96 -82.11 -20.71
CA ILE A 60 29.31 -80.98 -20.03
C ILE A 60 28.67 -80.10 -21.09
N THR A 61 27.37 -79.86 -20.94
CA THR A 61 26.59 -78.95 -21.80
C THR A 61 26.75 -77.50 -21.34
N SER A 62 26.32 -76.53 -22.15
CA SER A 62 26.24 -75.13 -21.71
C SER A 62 25.36 -74.97 -20.47
N ALA A 63 24.28 -75.75 -20.31
CA ALA A 63 23.48 -75.73 -19.08
C ALA A 63 24.26 -76.21 -17.85
N ASN A 64 25.17 -77.18 -18.02
CA ASN A 64 26.05 -77.65 -16.94
C ASN A 64 27.20 -76.68 -16.66
N LEU A 65 27.59 -75.83 -17.62
CA LEU A 65 28.73 -74.93 -17.54
C LEU A 65 28.35 -73.50 -17.11
N ILE A 66 27.21 -72.99 -17.60
CA ILE A 66 26.71 -71.63 -17.35
C ILE A 66 25.24 -71.59 -16.86
N GLY A 67 24.50 -72.71 -16.88
CA GLY A 67 23.05 -72.70 -16.59
C GLY A 67 22.67 -72.54 -15.12
N ALA A 68 23.65 -72.61 -14.21
CA ALA A 68 23.48 -72.26 -12.80
C ALA A 68 23.90 -70.81 -12.47
N PHE A 69 24.38 -70.07 -13.48
CA PHE A 69 24.92 -68.73 -13.31
C PHE A 69 24.00 -67.71 -14.01
N ASP A 70 23.84 -66.52 -13.43
CA ASP A 70 23.12 -65.40 -14.03
C ASP A 70 24.00 -64.15 -14.16
N SER A 71 23.40 -62.98 -14.38
CA SER A 71 24.15 -61.72 -14.50
C SER A 71 24.90 -61.33 -13.23
N ASP A 72 24.48 -61.83 -12.06
CA ASP A 72 25.13 -61.55 -10.77
C ASP A 72 26.46 -62.30 -10.63
N ASP A 73 26.66 -63.36 -11.43
CA ASP A 73 27.89 -64.16 -11.48
C ASP A 73 28.95 -63.63 -12.47
N LEU A 74 28.62 -62.58 -13.23
CA LEU A 74 29.55 -61.95 -14.18
C LEU A 74 30.15 -60.68 -13.55
N SER A 75 31.49 -60.61 -13.51
CA SER A 75 32.18 -59.42 -13.03
C SER A 75 31.96 -58.22 -13.96
N GLU A 76 31.57 -57.08 -13.41
CA GLU A 76 31.36 -55.85 -14.18
C GLU A 76 32.68 -55.08 -14.41
N GLY A 77 32.78 -54.37 -15.54
CA GLY A 77 33.88 -53.46 -15.81
C GLY A 77 33.70 -52.08 -15.16
N SER A 78 34.72 -51.21 -15.23
CA SER A 78 34.68 -49.87 -14.61
C SER A 78 33.85 -48.84 -15.39
N THR A 79 33.57 -49.09 -16.67
CA THR A 79 33.01 -48.08 -17.60
C THR A 79 31.61 -48.45 -18.09
N ASN A 80 31.34 -49.73 -18.29
CA ASN A 80 30.03 -50.25 -18.66
C ASN A 80 29.61 -51.27 -17.61
N VAL A 81 28.51 -50.99 -16.96
CA VAL A 81 28.08 -51.65 -15.73
C VAL A 81 26.58 -51.95 -15.88
N TYR A 82 26.10 -53.03 -15.30
CA TYR A 82 24.72 -53.48 -15.44
C TYR A 82 23.74 -52.46 -14.87
N PHE A 83 22.63 -52.29 -15.59
CA PHE A 83 21.52 -51.48 -15.14
C PHE A 83 20.85 -52.13 -13.93
N THR A 84 20.66 -51.35 -12.87
CA THR A 84 19.70 -51.69 -11.81
C THR A 84 18.98 -50.42 -11.37
N ASP A 85 17.70 -50.52 -10.99
CA ASP A 85 16.97 -49.35 -10.52
C ASP A 85 17.64 -48.71 -9.29
N ALA A 86 18.31 -49.51 -8.45
CA ALA A 86 19.05 -49.02 -7.29
C ALA A 86 20.22 -48.12 -7.68
N ARG A 87 20.99 -48.51 -8.71
CA ARG A 87 22.12 -47.71 -9.21
C ARG A 87 21.66 -46.42 -9.85
N VAL A 88 20.57 -46.48 -10.62
CA VAL A 88 19.97 -45.29 -11.23
C VAL A 88 19.48 -44.34 -10.15
N ARG A 89 18.73 -44.81 -9.16
CA ARG A 89 18.28 -43.98 -8.03
C ARG A 89 19.45 -43.35 -7.28
N THR A 90 20.49 -44.13 -6.98
CA THR A 90 21.70 -43.62 -6.31
C THR A 90 22.37 -42.51 -7.12
N SER A 91 22.49 -42.70 -8.43
CA SER A 91 23.05 -41.70 -9.34
C SER A 91 22.20 -40.42 -9.34
N VAL A 92 20.87 -40.56 -9.50
CA VAL A 92 19.91 -39.45 -9.47
C VAL A 92 19.94 -38.71 -8.14
N ASP A 93 19.87 -39.41 -7.02
CA ASP A 93 19.96 -38.83 -5.67
C ASP A 93 21.29 -38.09 -5.48
N GLY A 94 22.39 -38.59 -6.07
CA GLY A 94 23.68 -37.92 -6.09
C GLY A 94 23.70 -36.59 -6.84
N TYR A 95 22.83 -36.41 -7.84
CA TYR A 95 22.66 -35.13 -8.55
C TYR A 95 21.67 -34.18 -7.85
N LEU A 96 20.84 -34.71 -6.95
CA LEU A 96 19.82 -33.96 -6.24
C LEU A 96 20.36 -33.50 -4.88
N THR A 97 20.90 -32.28 -4.85
CA THR A 97 21.32 -31.62 -3.60
C THR A 97 20.30 -30.55 -3.20
N GLY A 98 19.71 -30.69 -2.01
CA GLY A 98 18.84 -29.65 -1.45
C GLY A 98 19.61 -28.38 -1.08
N GLY A 99 19.06 -27.22 -1.42
CA GLY A 99 19.57 -25.92 -0.96
C GLY A 99 19.12 -25.60 0.47
N THR A 100 19.40 -24.37 0.92
CA THR A 100 18.82 -23.89 2.20
C THR A 100 17.31 -23.83 2.09
N GLY A 101 16.61 -24.53 2.99
CA GLY A 101 15.14 -24.58 3.00
C GLY A 101 14.52 -25.58 2.02
N VAL A 102 15.31 -26.38 1.30
CA VAL A 102 14.82 -27.45 0.41
C VAL A 102 15.44 -28.78 0.84
N ALA A 103 14.60 -29.74 1.24
CA ALA A 103 15.01 -31.08 1.63
C ALA A 103 14.61 -32.11 0.58
N ILE A 104 15.47 -33.12 0.39
CA ILE A 104 15.26 -34.23 -0.54
C ILE A 104 15.37 -35.54 0.24
N ALA A 105 14.29 -36.31 0.30
CA ALA A 105 14.25 -37.58 1.02
C ALA A 105 13.33 -38.57 0.31
N GLY A 106 13.84 -39.76 -0.01
CA GLY A 106 13.07 -40.82 -0.66
C GLY A 106 12.43 -40.39 -2.00
N GLY A 107 13.09 -39.50 -2.75
CA GLY A 107 12.59 -38.92 -4.00
C GLY A 107 11.60 -37.76 -3.84
N ALA A 108 11.18 -37.41 -2.62
CA ALA A 108 10.33 -36.25 -2.38
C ALA A 108 11.17 -34.98 -2.17
N ILE A 109 10.80 -33.91 -2.86
CA ILE A 109 11.36 -32.56 -2.66
C ILE A 109 10.37 -31.79 -1.77
N SER A 110 10.85 -31.23 -0.67
CA SER A 110 10.02 -30.51 0.30
C SER A 110 10.66 -29.21 0.76
N ILE A 111 9.83 -28.24 1.15
CA ILE A 111 10.29 -26.96 1.71
C ILE A 111 9.87 -26.79 3.18
N GLY A 112 9.58 -27.90 3.87
CA GLY A 112 9.09 -27.89 5.24
C GLY A 112 7.61 -27.56 5.42
N GLN A 113 6.85 -27.37 4.33
CA GLN A 113 5.40 -27.16 4.32
C GLN A 113 4.76 -27.64 3.01
N ALA A 114 3.44 -27.77 2.99
CA ALA A 114 2.67 -28.13 1.80
C ALA A 114 2.54 -26.94 0.82
N VAL A 115 2.50 -27.23 -0.49
CA VAL A 115 2.54 -26.23 -1.58
C VAL A 115 1.59 -26.58 -2.74
N ALA A 116 0.49 -27.30 -2.46
CA ALA A 116 -0.54 -27.55 -3.47
C ALA A 116 -1.23 -26.24 -3.88
N THR A 117 -1.93 -26.25 -5.02
CA THR A 117 -2.66 -25.07 -5.54
C THR A 117 -3.75 -24.54 -4.61
N THR A 118 -4.07 -25.26 -3.54
CA THR A 118 -5.05 -24.90 -2.50
C THR A 118 -4.42 -24.63 -1.14
N ASP A 119 -3.10 -24.82 -0.98
CA ASP A 119 -2.42 -24.66 0.30
C ASP A 119 -2.00 -23.21 0.52
N ASN A 120 -2.04 -22.77 1.78
CA ASN A 120 -1.50 -21.49 2.20
C ASN A 120 -0.05 -21.66 2.65
N VAL A 121 0.87 -21.12 1.87
CA VAL A 121 2.31 -21.13 2.15
C VAL A 121 2.64 -19.98 3.10
N THR A 122 3.31 -20.27 4.21
CA THR A 122 3.67 -19.24 5.20
C THR A 122 5.18 -19.05 5.21
N PHE A 123 5.63 -17.79 5.28
CA PHE A 123 7.03 -17.43 5.50
C PHE A 123 7.12 -16.46 6.67
N ASN A 124 8.15 -16.60 7.51
CA ASN A 124 8.37 -15.67 8.62
C ASN A 124 8.66 -14.25 8.11
N ASN A 125 9.57 -14.14 7.15
CA ASN A 125 9.91 -12.90 6.49
C ASN A 125 10.04 -13.15 4.99
N VAL A 126 9.55 -12.21 4.20
CA VAL A 126 9.73 -12.18 2.74
C VAL A 126 10.50 -10.92 2.41
N THR A 127 11.66 -11.08 1.78
CA THR A 127 12.43 -9.96 1.22
C THR A 127 12.29 -10.01 -0.29
N VAL A 128 11.86 -8.90 -0.89
CA VAL A 128 11.70 -8.77 -2.33
C VAL A 128 12.70 -7.73 -2.82
N ASN A 129 13.62 -8.14 -3.70
CA ASN A 129 14.65 -7.24 -4.23
C ASN A 129 14.15 -6.40 -5.43
N GLY A 130 12.94 -6.68 -5.91
CA GLY A 130 12.29 -5.99 -7.03
C GLY A 130 10.97 -5.34 -6.65
N THR A 131 10.14 -5.09 -7.65
CA THR A 131 8.78 -4.57 -7.48
C THR A 131 7.79 -5.73 -7.46
N LEU A 132 6.78 -5.65 -6.59
CA LEU A 132 5.59 -6.49 -6.68
C LEU A 132 4.59 -5.80 -7.63
N GLY A 133 4.40 -6.38 -8.82
CA GLY A 133 3.40 -5.93 -9.78
C GLY A 133 1.99 -6.41 -9.44
N THR A 134 1.03 -6.02 -10.28
CA THR A 134 -0.37 -6.46 -10.16
C THR A 134 -0.53 -7.97 -10.35
N ASP A 135 0.35 -8.57 -11.14
CA ASP A 135 0.33 -10.02 -11.41
C ASP A 135 1.02 -10.80 -10.28
N ASP A 136 1.89 -10.15 -9.50
CA ASP A 136 2.54 -10.74 -8.33
C ASP A 136 1.61 -10.74 -7.11
N ILE A 137 0.75 -9.72 -6.98
CA ILE A 137 -0.26 -9.60 -5.92
C ILE A 137 -1.66 -9.62 -6.52
N THR A 138 -2.18 -10.83 -6.69
CA THR A 138 -3.55 -11.07 -7.22
C THR A 138 -4.63 -11.08 -6.13
N ALA A 139 -4.25 -10.87 -4.87
CA ALA A 139 -5.17 -10.85 -3.75
C ALA A 139 -6.15 -9.67 -3.85
N ALA A 140 -7.44 -9.93 -3.63
CA ALA A 140 -8.47 -8.89 -3.59
C ALA A 140 -8.28 -7.90 -2.42
N THR A 141 -7.47 -8.25 -1.41
CA THR A 141 -7.17 -7.41 -0.25
C THR A 141 -5.76 -7.69 0.23
N VAL A 142 -5.05 -6.63 0.60
CA VAL A 142 -3.75 -6.70 1.28
C VAL A 142 -3.93 -6.16 2.69
N THR A 143 -3.68 -7.01 3.68
CA THR A 143 -3.86 -6.66 5.09
C THR A 143 -2.52 -6.67 5.81
N SER A 144 -2.23 -5.61 6.56
CA SER A 144 -1.14 -5.58 7.54
C SER A 144 -1.76 -5.54 8.94
N SER A 145 -1.46 -6.53 9.78
CA SER A 145 -1.90 -6.54 11.19
C SER A 145 -1.08 -5.57 12.06
N GLY A 146 0.13 -5.21 11.61
CA GLY A 146 0.96 -4.19 12.22
C GLY A 146 0.96 -2.88 11.41
N HIS A 147 1.97 -2.04 11.66
CA HIS A 147 2.13 -0.80 10.91
C HIS A 147 2.61 -1.06 9.47
N MET A 148 2.02 -0.34 8.51
CA MET A 148 2.59 -0.18 7.18
C MET A 148 3.47 1.06 7.17
N ILE A 149 4.72 0.93 6.72
CA ILE A 149 5.64 2.05 6.52
C ILE A 149 5.85 2.21 5.02
N VAL A 150 5.53 3.39 4.48
CA VAL A 150 5.82 3.76 3.09
C VAL A 150 6.97 4.76 3.11
N GLY A 151 8.18 4.30 2.76
CA GLY A 151 9.37 5.15 2.76
C GLY A 151 9.44 6.15 1.60
N GLY A 152 8.57 5.99 0.59
CA GLY A 152 8.42 6.89 -0.54
C GLY A 152 7.01 7.49 -0.60
N ASN A 153 6.56 7.79 -1.82
CA ASN A 153 5.21 8.34 -2.02
C ASN A 153 4.16 7.23 -1.94
N LEU A 154 3.00 7.56 -1.37
CA LEU A 154 1.78 6.76 -1.47
C LEU A 154 0.90 7.35 -2.57
N THR A 155 0.65 6.56 -3.62
CA THR A 155 -0.34 6.89 -4.66
C THR A 155 -1.52 5.94 -4.52
N VAL A 156 -2.72 6.49 -4.29
CA VAL A 156 -3.97 5.72 -4.24
C VAL A 156 -4.77 6.01 -5.50
N GLN A 157 -4.95 5.00 -6.35
CA GLN A 157 -5.80 5.10 -7.54
C GLN A 157 -7.12 4.41 -7.28
N GLY A 158 -8.10 5.18 -6.84
CA GLY A 158 -9.45 4.73 -6.54
C GLY A 158 -10.37 5.93 -6.32
N THR A 159 -11.65 5.66 -6.08
CA THR A 159 -12.64 6.72 -5.84
C THR A 159 -12.75 7.11 -4.36
N THR A 160 -12.15 6.35 -3.45
CA THR A 160 -12.28 6.55 -2.00
C THR A 160 -10.97 6.22 -1.30
N THR A 161 -10.58 7.09 -0.38
CA THR A 161 -9.58 6.80 0.65
C THR A 161 -10.26 6.99 2.00
N THR A 162 -10.27 5.95 2.83
CA THR A 162 -10.84 5.99 4.18
C THR A 162 -9.71 5.90 5.19
N VAL A 163 -9.66 6.86 6.11
CA VAL A 163 -8.69 6.87 7.22
C VAL A 163 -9.48 6.88 8.52
N ASP A 164 -9.62 5.71 9.13
CA ASP A 164 -10.24 5.57 10.45
C ASP A 164 -9.16 5.79 11.52
N SER A 165 -9.05 7.04 11.97
CA SER A 165 -8.04 7.45 12.95
C SER A 165 -8.60 8.54 13.86
N THR A 166 -8.07 8.62 15.08
CA THR A 166 -8.37 9.73 15.99
C THR A 166 -7.61 11.00 15.62
N THR A 167 -6.55 10.91 14.81
CA THR A 167 -5.71 12.04 14.42
C THR A 167 -5.06 11.77 13.07
N VAL A 168 -5.17 12.77 12.18
CA VAL A 168 -4.41 12.84 10.93
C VAL A 168 -3.44 14.01 11.04
N ALA A 169 -2.14 13.72 11.07
CA ALA A 169 -1.10 14.74 11.08
C ALA A 169 -0.63 14.99 9.64
N ILE A 170 -0.84 16.21 9.15
CA ILE A 170 -0.48 16.64 7.80
C ILE A 170 0.65 17.67 7.93
N GLY A 171 1.81 17.35 7.35
CA GLY A 171 2.96 18.25 7.28
C GLY A 171 2.94 19.20 6.08
N ASP A 172 1.93 19.07 5.22
CA ASP A 172 1.82 19.86 3.99
C ASP A 172 1.42 21.30 4.29
N ASN A 173 2.02 22.24 3.54
CA ASN A 173 1.68 23.65 3.62
C ASN A 173 0.28 23.95 3.05
N ILE A 174 -0.16 23.14 2.08
CA ILE A 174 -1.43 23.30 1.36
C ILE A 174 -2.07 21.92 1.21
N ILE A 175 -3.38 21.86 1.50
CA ILE A 175 -4.23 20.73 1.17
C ILE A 175 -5.01 21.12 -0.09
N GLU A 176 -4.70 20.49 -1.22
CA GLU A 176 -5.43 20.68 -2.46
C GLU A 176 -6.69 19.82 -2.47
N LEU A 177 -7.85 20.46 -2.54
CA LEU A 177 -9.14 19.80 -2.68
C LEU A 177 -9.60 19.87 -4.14
N ASN A 178 -10.35 18.87 -4.59
CA ASN A 178 -10.88 18.81 -5.96
C ASN A 178 -9.81 18.95 -7.07
N LYS A 179 -8.59 18.41 -6.88
CA LYS A 179 -7.48 18.53 -7.85
C LYS A 179 -7.81 18.07 -9.28
N ASP A 180 -8.79 17.16 -9.41
CA ASP A 180 -9.19 16.56 -10.69
C ASP A 180 -10.37 17.32 -11.35
N ALA A 181 -10.85 18.40 -10.73
CA ALA A 181 -11.94 19.19 -11.30
C ALA A 181 -11.50 19.86 -12.61
N ALA A 182 -12.21 19.56 -13.69
CA ALA A 182 -12.02 20.22 -14.99
C ALA A 182 -12.72 21.60 -15.07
N THR A 183 -13.70 21.84 -14.19
CA THR A 183 -14.47 23.08 -14.07
C THR A 183 -14.76 23.39 -12.60
N GLY A 184 -14.82 24.66 -12.24
CA GLY A 184 -15.22 25.13 -10.90
C GLY A 184 -16.75 25.11 -10.74
N THR A 185 -17.33 23.91 -10.68
CA THR A 185 -18.80 23.74 -10.54
C THR A 185 -19.18 22.85 -9.38
N ILE A 186 -18.21 22.30 -8.65
CA ILE A 186 -18.44 21.37 -7.56
C ILE A 186 -17.88 21.99 -6.29
N ASP A 187 -18.76 22.15 -5.31
CA ASP A 187 -18.39 22.60 -3.98
C ASP A 187 -17.29 21.70 -3.37
N ALA A 188 -16.37 22.32 -2.63
CA ALA A 188 -15.24 21.64 -2.02
C ALA A 188 -15.10 22.07 -0.56
N GLY A 189 -14.74 21.17 0.34
CA GLY A 189 -14.49 21.60 1.71
C GLY A 189 -14.38 20.48 2.71
N ILE A 190 -14.65 20.86 3.97
CA ILE A 190 -14.54 20.00 5.14
C ILE A 190 -15.94 19.84 5.72
N LEU A 191 -16.31 18.59 5.99
CA LEU A 191 -17.55 18.22 6.67
C LEU A 191 -17.21 17.53 8.00
N VAL A 192 -17.90 17.95 9.04
CA VAL A 192 -17.88 17.34 10.36
C VAL A 192 -19.18 16.57 10.53
N ASN A 193 -19.10 15.25 10.42
CA ASN A 193 -20.24 14.39 10.66
C ASN A 193 -20.53 14.32 12.16
N ARG A 194 -21.79 14.54 12.55
CA ARG A 194 -22.22 14.51 13.95
C ARG A 194 -23.35 13.52 14.21
N GLY A 195 -23.60 12.61 13.29
CA GLY A 195 -24.69 11.64 13.38
C GLY A 195 -26.06 12.33 13.39
N SER A 196 -26.89 12.00 14.38
CA SER A 196 -28.27 12.51 14.48
C SER A 196 -28.38 14.01 14.75
N ASP A 197 -27.30 14.66 15.19
CA ASP A 197 -27.28 16.09 15.52
C ASP A 197 -27.20 17.00 14.28
N GLY A 198 -26.99 16.41 13.11
CA GLY A 198 -26.79 17.13 11.85
C GLY A 198 -25.35 17.61 11.67
N ASP A 199 -24.88 17.52 10.43
CA ASP A 199 -23.50 17.81 10.08
C ASP A 199 -23.20 19.31 10.10
N LYS A 200 -21.92 19.63 10.27
CA LYS A 200 -21.39 21.00 10.17
C LYS A 200 -20.35 21.03 9.06
N SER A 201 -20.18 22.15 8.39
CA SER A 201 -19.29 22.22 7.24
C SER A 201 -18.64 23.58 7.04
N PHE A 202 -17.48 23.55 6.40
CA PHE A 202 -16.80 24.72 5.86
C PHE A 202 -16.50 24.43 4.39
N ILE A 203 -17.26 25.07 3.50
CA ILE A 203 -17.37 24.68 2.10
C ILE A 203 -17.19 25.90 1.20
N TRP A 204 -16.42 25.76 0.13
CA TRP A 204 -16.43 26.66 -1.02
C TRP A 204 -17.72 26.39 -1.80
N ASP A 205 -18.60 27.39 -1.84
CA ASP A 205 -19.88 27.35 -2.54
C ASP A 205 -19.70 28.02 -3.90
N GLU A 206 -19.67 27.20 -4.97
CA GLU A 206 -19.45 27.67 -6.34
C GLU A 206 -20.64 28.47 -6.87
N THR A 207 -21.85 28.24 -6.35
CA THR A 207 -23.05 28.96 -6.78
C THR A 207 -22.99 30.42 -6.33
N ASN A 208 -22.46 30.64 -5.14
CA ASN A 208 -22.40 31.94 -4.48
C ASN A 208 -21.01 32.60 -4.52
N ASP A 209 -20.01 31.92 -5.10
CA ASP A 209 -18.62 32.36 -5.23
C ASP A 209 -18.01 32.81 -3.89
N ARG A 210 -18.19 31.98 -2.84
CA ARG A 210 -17.69 32.28 -1.49
C ARG A 210 -17.53 31.04 -0.61
N TRP A 211 -16.69 31.17 0.42
CA TRP A 211 -16.71 30.23 1.54
C TRP A 211 -17.99 30.40 2.38
N SER A 212 -18.59 29.27 2.74
CA SER A 212 -19.80 29.17 3.56
C SER A 212 -19.57 28.31 4.79
N ILE A 213 -20.07 28.79 5.93
CA ILE A 213 -20.17 28.06 7.21
C ILE A 213 -21.62 27.65 7.50
N GLY A 214 -22.53 27.78 6.53
CA GLY A 214 -23.96 27.57 6.72
C GLY A 214 -24.57 28.57 7.71
N ALA A 215 -25.36 28.06 8.65
CA ALA A 215 -26.01 28.86 9.70
C ALA A 215 -25.14 29.03 10.96
N GLU A 216 -23.89 28.59 10.92
CA GLU A 216 -23.01 28.57 12.08
C GLU A 216 -22.26 29.89 12.27
N ASN A 217 -21.63 30.04 13.43
CA ASN A 217 -20.80 31.19 13.74
C ASN A 217 -19.32 30.89 13.45
N LEU A 218 -18.61 31.86 12.86
CA LEU A 218 -17.16 31.88 12.81
C LEU A 218 -16.64 32.77 13.94
N TYR A 219 -15.85 32.19 14.85
CA TYR A 219 -15.28 32.90 16.00
C TYR A 219 -13.78 33.11 15.81
N SER A 220 -13.30 34.32 16.13
CA SER A 220 -11.87 34.65 16.22
C SER A 220 -11.61 35.31 17.57
N THR A 221 -10.51 34.94 18.21
CA THR A 221 -10.02 35.64 19.42
C THR A 221 -9.38 36.99 19.08
N GLY A 222 -8.93 37.16 17.84
CA GLY A 222 -8.33 38.40 17.32
C GLY A 222 -9.28 39.20 16.44
N SER A 223 -8.71 40.08 15.63
CA SER A 223 -9.48 40.86 14.65
C SER A 223 -9.81 40.03 13.42
N PHE A 224 -10.98 40.27 12.84
CA PHE A 224 -11.25 39.89 11.46
C PHE A 224 -10.52 40.87 10.53
N LEU A 225 -9.65 40.36 9.65
CA LEU A 225 -8.92 41.16 8.68
C LEU A 225 -9.57 40.99 7.31
N GLY A 226 -10.40 41.95 6.92
CA GLY A 226 -11.08 41.94 5.64
C GLY A 226 -12.29 42.86 5.63
N ASN A 227 -12.84 43.10 4.45
CA ASN A 227 -14.09 43.83 4.31
C ASN A 227 -15.25 42.94 4.79
N VAL A 228 -16.18 43.54 5.52
CA VAL A 228 -17.45 42.90 5.88
C VAL A 228 -18.52 43.42 4.93
N THR A 229 -19.13 42.53 4.16
CA THR A 229 -20.25 42.86 3.28
C THR A 229 -21.54 42.29 3.88
N GLY A 230 -22.58 43.13 3.98
CA GLY A 230 -23.89 42.74 4.50
C GLY A 230 -24.24 43.39 5.84
N THR A 231 -25.33 42.91 6.46
CA THR A 231 -25.84 43.47 7.72
C THR A 231 -25.05 42.96 8.92
N ILE A 232 -24.58 43.88 9.77
CA ILE A 232 -24.02 43.56 11.08
C ILE A 232 -25.15 43.65 12.11
N THR A 233 -25.55 42.52 12.68
CA THR A 233 -26.64 42.46 13.67
C THR A 233 -26.16 42.67 15.12
N GLY A 234 -24.85 42.62 15.35
CA GLY A 234 -24.23 42.89 16.65
C GLY A 234 -23.85 44.35 16.86
N THR A 235 -23.26 44.66 18.02
CA THR A 235 -22.73 45.99 18.30
C THR A 235 -21.40 46.20 17.58
N VAL A 236 -21.29 47.31 16.85
CA VAL A 236 -20.00 47.83 16.38
C VAL A 236 -19.38 48.60 17.53
N SER A 237 -18.34 48.04 18.17
CA SER A 237 -17.73 48.59 19.38
C SER A 237 -16.99 49.92 19.16
N SER A 238 -16.52 50.17 17.94
CA SER A 238 -15.92 51.42 17.52
C SER A 238 -16.13 51.63 16.02
N ILE A 239 -16.46 52.87 15.66
CA ILE A 239 -16.52 53.33 14.26
C ILE A 239 -15.43 54.38 14.00
N ALA A 240 -14.45 54.52 14.90
CA ALA A 240 -13.48 55.62 14.91
C ALA A 240 -12.53 55.64 13.69
N ASN A 241 -12.46 54.54 12.93
CA ASN A 241 -11.74 54.46 11.66
C ASN A 241 -12.58 54.91 10.45
N HIS A 242 -13.81 55.36 10.67
CA HIS A 242 -14.69 55.96 9.68
C HIS A 242 -15.06 57.37 10.14
N ASP A 243 -15.38 58.25 9.19
CA ASP A 243 -16.08 59.49 9.50
C ASP A 243 -17.59 59.37 9.22
N THR A 244 -18.37 60.36 9.65
CA THR A 244 -19.82 60.36 9.41
C THR A 244 -20.18 60.55 7.94
N GLY A 245 -19.23 60.95 7.09
CA GLY A 245 -19.41 61.04 5.63
C GLY A 245 -19.32 59.68 4.94
N ASP A 246 -18.53 58.75 5.49
CA ASP A 246 -18.43 57.37 5.01
C ASP A 246 -19.70 56.53 5.31
N LEU A 247 -20.55 57.00 6.22
CA LEU A 247 -21.79 56.34 6.60
C LEU A 247 -22.98 56.97 5.89
N THR A 248 -23.63 56.21 5.01
CA THR A 248 -24.89 56.64 4.41
C THR A 248 -25.93 56.91 5.50
N GLU A 249 -26.35 58.16 5.60
CA GLU A 249 -27.40 58.58 6.51
C GLU A 249 -28.75 58.01 6.06
N GLY A 250 -29.40 57.25 6.95
CA GLY A 250 -30.80 56.86 6.79
C GLY A 250 -31.73 58.00 7.20
N SER A 251 -32.75 57.69 8.00
CA SER A 251 -33.67 58.72 8.53
C SER A 251 -33.02 59.69 9.52
N ASN A 252 -31.90 59.31 10.14
CA ASN A 252 -31.13 60.17 11.03
C ASN A 252 -30.08 60.93 10.22
N LEU A 253 -30.23 62.26 10.14
CA LEU A 253 -29.27 63.16 9.50
C LEU A 253 -28.21 63.55 10.54
N TYR A 254 -26.92 63.32 10.27
CA TYR A 254 -25.85 63.80 11.13
C TYR A 254 -25.77 65.33 11.11
N TYR A 255 -25.26 65.88 12.21
CA TYR A 255 -25.00 67.30 12.33
C TYR A 255 -23.92 67.72 11.33
N THR A 256 -24.26 68.69 10.49
CA THR A 256 -23.29 69.47 9.74
C THR A 256 -23.60 70.94 9.96
N ASN A 257 -22.58 71.81 9.94
CA ASN A 257 -22.79 73.26 10.02
C ASN A 257 -23.80 73.71 8.96
N ALA A 258 -23.64 73.26 7.71
CA ALA A 258 -24.55 73.60 6.62
C ALA A 258 -26.02 73.24 6.91
N ARG A 259 -26.32 72.09 7.54
CA ARG A 259 -27.69 71.72 7.92
C ARG A 259 -28.22 72.52 9.09
N ALA A 260 -27.37 72.78 10.08
CA ALA A 260 -27.73 73.64 11.19
C ALA A 260 -28.06 75.05 10.68
N ASP A 261 -27.20 75.60 9.84
CA ASP A 261 -27.37 76.91 9.21
C ASP A 261 -28.62 76.95 8.33
N ALA A 262 -28.88 75.92 7.53
CA ALA A 262 -30.09 75.82 6.73
C ALA A 262 -31.36 75.77 7.60
N ARG A 263 -31.34 75.07 8.73
CA ARG A 263 -32.48 75.05 9.67
C ARG A 263 -32.69 76.40 10.36
N ILE A 264 -31.62 77.09 10.75
CA ILE A 264 -31.71 78.42 11.35
C ILE A 264 -32.17 79.46 10.32
N ALA A 265 -31.68 79.40 9.09
CA ALA A 265 -32.08 80.32 8.02
C ALA A 265 -33.52 80.10 7.55
N ALA A 266 -34.05 78.87 7.70
CA ALA A 266 -35.44 78.56 7.41
C ALA A 266 -36.41 78.98 8.53
N ALA A 267 -35.89 79.19 9.75
CA ALA A 267 -36.67 79.68 10.87
C ALA A 267 -36.68 81.21 10.88
N ASP A 268 -37.78 81.81 11.31
CA ASP A 268 -37.84 83.23 11.64
C ASP A 268 -38.11 83.45 13.15
N THR A 269 -38.34 84.70 13.54
CA THR A 269 -38.66 85.03 14.93
C THR A 269 -40.00 84.48 15.39
N ASP A 270 -40.93 84.19 14.46
CA ASP A 270 -42.25 83.64 14.80
C ASP A 270 -42.14 82.14 15.15
N ASP A 271 -41.15 81.43 14.61
CA ASP A 271 -40.85 80.03 14.95
C ASP A 271 -40.20 79.84 16.33
N LEU A 272 -39.65 80.92 16.90
CA LEU A 272 -38.87 80.88 18.13
C LEU A 272 -39.69 81.38 19.32
N SER A 273 -39.92 80.55 20.34
CA SER A 273 -40.64 80.99 21.54
C SER A 273 -39.87 82.10 22.29
N GLU A 274 -40.57 83.20 22.64
CA GLU A 274 -40.00 84.28 23.44
C GLU A 274 -39.75 83.84 24.89
N GLY A 275 -38.67 84.35 25.50
CA GLY A 275 -38.44 84.24 26.95
C GLY A 275 -39.13 85.36 27.74
N SER A 276 -39.03 85.34 29.08
CA SER A 276 -39.70 86.35 29.93
C SER A 276 -38.99 87.70 30.01
N THR A 277 -37.77 87.83 29.46
CA THR A 277 -36.94 89.04 29.59
C THR A 277 -36.69 89.72 28.24
N ASN A 278 -36.38 88.94 27.20
CA ASN A 278 -36.22 89.43 25.85
C ASN A 278 -37.41 88.98 25.02
N LEU A 279 -38.18 89.95 24.57
CA LEU A 279 -39.43 89.77 23.86
C LEU A 279 -39.28 90.42 22.48
N TYR A 280 -39.86 89.86 21.43
CA TYR A 280 -39.72 90.42 20.09
C TYR A 280 -40.45 91.75 19.99
N TYR A 281 -39.93 92.58 19.10
CA TYR A 281 -40.57 93.83 18.75
C TYR A 281 -41.82 93.53 17.93
N THR A 282 -42.95 94.08 18.37
CA THR A 282 -44.11 94.27 17.51
C THR A 282 -44.63 95.68 17.72
N ASP A 283 -45.17 96.29 16.66
CA ASP A 283 -45.76 97.63 16.74
C ASP A 283 -46.84 97.68 17.84
N ALA A 284 -47.64 96.62 17.98
CA ALA A 284 -48.65 96.52 19.03
C ALA A 284 -48.06 96.62 20.45
N ARG A 285 -46.93 95.95 20.72
CA ARG A 285 -46.29 95.99 22.04
C ARG A 285 -45.59 97.31 22.31
N ALA A 286 -44.91 97.86 21.30
CA ALA A 286 -44.26 99.16 21.40
C ALA A 286 -45.29 100.27 21.66
N ASN A 287 -46.40 100.26 20.93
CA ASN A 287 -47.51 101.20 21.11
C ASN A 287 -48.15 101.02 22.48
N SER A 288 -48.46 99.78 22.91
CA SER A 288 -49.01 99.52 24.24
C SER A 288 -48.10 100.03 25.37
N ALA A 289 -46.78 99.83 25.26
CA ALA A 289 -45.81 100.35 26.24
C ALA A 289 -45.66 101.87 26.19
N PHE A 290 -45.78 102.49 25.02
CA PHE A 290 -45.80 103.95 24.86
C PHE A 290 -47.07 104.55 25.46
N ASP A 291 -48.24 104.03 25.08
CA ASP A 291 -49.55 104.47 25.56
C ASP A 291 -49.64 104.35 27.08
N THR A 292 -49.16 103.24 27.64
CA THR A 292 -49.08 103.03 29.10
C THR A 292 -48.22 104.11 29.76
N ARG A 293 -47.07 104.47 29.18
CA ARG A 293 -46.20 105.52 29.73
C ARG A 293 -46.83 106.90 29.57
N LEU A 294 -47.40 107.21 28.41
CA LEU A 294 -48.02 108.51 28.13
C LEU A 294 -49.23 108.77 29.04
N ALA A 295 -50.04 107.74 29.32
CA ALA A 295 -51.18 107.85 30.24
C ALA A 295 -50.77 108.23 31.68
N THR A 296 -49.51 108.04 32.06
CA THR A 296 -48.98 108.47 33.37
C THR A 296 -48.43 109.90 33.38
N LYS A 297 -48.52 110.61 32.26
CA LYS A 297 -47.96 111.96 32.08
C LYS A 297 -49.05 112.98 31.88
N ASP A 298 -48.85 114.15 32.47
CA ASP A 298 -49.60 115.37 32.21
C ASP A 298 -48.66 116.47 31.67
N SER A 299 -49.21 117.67 31.48
CA SER A 299 -48.44 118.85 31.07
C SER A 299 -47.31 119.18 32.04
N ASP A 300 -47.47 118.86 33.33
CA ASP A 300 -46.51 119.20 34.38
C ASP A 300 -45.25 118.31 34.31
N ASN A 301 -45.32 117.18 33.60
CA ASN A 301 -44.18 116.30 33.36
C ASN A 301 -43.37 116.66 32.10
N LEU A 302 -43.80 117.67 31.33
CA LEU A 302 -43.09 118.14 30.14
C LEU A 302 -42.34 119.44 30.46
N SER A 303 -41.06 119.50 30.11
CA SER A 303 -40.28 120.73 30.27
C SER A 303 -40.65 121.71 29.15
N GLU A 304 -41.02 122.93 29.52
CA GLU A 304 -41.42 123.96 28.55
C GLU A 304 -40.25 124.36 27.64
N GLY A 305 -40.53 124.48 26.34
CA GLY A 305 -39.58 125.03 25.38
C GLY A 305 -39.52 126.56 25.45
N SER A 306 -38.42 127.17 25.03
CA SER A 306 -38.19 128.62 25.14
C SER A 306 -39.10 129.50 24.27
N SER A 307 -39.95 128.93 23.41
CA SER A 307 -40.81 129.66 22.47
C SER A 307 -42.30 129.36 22.63
N ASN A 308 -42.67 128.20 23.16
CA ASN A 308 -44.05 127.83 23.46
C ASN A 308 -44.11 127.36 24.91
N LEU A 309 -44.58 128.23 25.80
CA LEU A 309 -44.84 127.95 27.22
C LEU A 309 -46.27 127.40 27.38
N TYR A 310 -46.51 126.49 28.33
CA TYR A 310 -47.87 126.02 28.57
C TYR A 310 -48.69 127.14 29.25
N PHE A 311 -49.97 127.24 28.89
CA PHE A 311 -50.87 128.18 29.56
C PHE A 311 -51.25 127.62 30.92
N THR A 312 -50.81 128.29 31.99
CA THR A 312 -51.28 128.02 33.35
C THR A 312 -52.51 128.88 33.64
N THR A 313 -53.56 128.29 34.19
CA THR A 313 -54.74 129.01 34.72
C THR A 313 -54.56 129.31 36.20
#